data_AF-A0A087DNT2-F1
#
_entry.id   AF-A0A087DNT2-F1
#
_cell.length_a   1.000
_cell.length_b   1.000
_cell.length_c   1.000
_cell.angle_alpha   90.00
_cell.angle_beta   90.00
_cell.angle_gamma   90.00
#
_symmetry.space_group_name_H-M   'P 1'
#
loop_
_entity.id
_entity.type
_entity.pdbx_description
1 polymer ?
#
loop_
_entity_poly.entity_id
_entity_poly.type
_entity_poly.pdbx_seq_one_letter_code
_entity_poly.pdbx_strand_id
1 'polypeptide(L)' 'MFSMEDRRRAVDLYFTEGMTIRKVVAELGYPSEGALVKWVREDPRYTGACRRSYTLECKTNAARRALGGEPLARVARDA' A
#
# COMPACT_ATOMS: atom_id res chain seq x y z
N MET A 1 19.07 -15.09 -2.51
CA MET A 1 18.29 -15.05 -1.25
C MET A 1 18.71 -13.78 -0.53
N PHE A 2 17.79 -12.88 -0.20
CA PHE A 2 18.14 -11.66 0.54
C PHE A 2 18.16 -11.97 2.03
N SER A 3 19.10 -11.40 2.78
CA SER A 3 19.10 -11.57 4.23
C SER A 3 17.88 -10.88 4.85
N MET A 4 17.47 -11.33 6.02
CA MET A 4 16.44 -10.63 6.81
C MET A 4 16.90 -9.21 7.17
N GLU A 5 18.21 -9.01 7.33
CA GLU A 5 18.81 -7.70 7.55
C GLU A 5 18.67 -6.78 6.34
N ASP A 6 18.93 -7.29 5.13
CA ASP A 6 18.75 -6.55 3.87
C ASP A 6 17.28 -6.13 3.67
N ARG A 7 16.36 -7.05 3.94
CA ARG A 7 14.93 -6.77 3.91
C ARG A 7 14.57 -5.66 4.90
N ARG A 8 15.04 -5.76 6.15
CA ARG A 8 14.74 -4.77 7.19
C ARG A 8 15.30 -3.40 6.82
N ARG A 9 16.52 -3.34 6.30
CA ARG A 9 17.16 -2.10 5.85
C ARG A 9 16.37 -1.44 4.72
N ALA A 10 15.95 -2.20 3.72
CA ALA A 10 15.17 -1.66 2.59
C ALA A 10 13.78 -1.17 3.02
N VAL A 11 13.11 -1.89 3.92
CA VAL A 11 11.80 -1.48 4.45
C VAL A 11 11.92 -0.27 5.37
N ASP A 12 12.94 -0.21 6.22
CA ASP A 12 13.18 0.94 7.10
C ASP A 12 13.47 2.22 6.31
N LEU A 13 14.28 2.09 5.25
CA LEU A 13 14.54 3.16 4.31
C LEU A 13 13.26 3.65 3.63
N TYR A 14 12.34 2.75 3.27
CA TYR A 14 11.05 3.14 2.71
C TYR A 14 10.19 3.99 3.66
N PHE A 15 10.24 3.73 4.98
CA PHE A 15 9.49 4.50 5.97
C PHE A 15 10.14 5.85 6.32
N THR A 16 11.32 6.14 5.77
CA THR A 16 11.94 7.47 5.88
C THR A 16 11.16 8.48 5.01
N GLU A 17 11.02 9.72 5.50
CA GLU A 17 10.21 10.75 4.84
C GLU A 17 10.65 10.99 3.38
N GLY A 18 9.69 11.02 2.45
CA GLY A 18 9.96 11.32 1.03
C GLY A 18 10.61 10.18 0.21
N MET A 19 10.69 8.98 0.78
CA MET A 19 11.14 7.78 0.07
C MET A 19 10.00 7.14 -0.72
N THR A 20 10.35 6.69 -1.93
CA THR A 20 9.47 5.86 -2.77
C THR A 20 10.16 4.54 -3.04
N ILE A 21 9.40 3.52 -3.43
CA ILE A 21 9.93 2.20 -3.80
C ILE A 21 11.09 2.35 -4.80
N ARG A 22 10.93 3.18 -5.83
CA ARG A 22 11.95 3.40 -6.86
C ARG A 22 13.20 4.10 -6.33
N LYS A 23 13.05 5.04 -5.39
CA LYS A 23 14.20 5.74 -4.76
C LYS A 23 15.00 4.81 -3.86
N VAL A 24 14.32 3.96 -3.08
CA VAL A 24 14.96 2.94 -2.24
C VAL A 24 15.75 1.95 -3.10
N VAL A 25 15.17 1.46 -4.19
CA VAL A 25 15.86 0.55 -5.12
C VAL A 25 17.04 1.22 -5.82
N ALA A 26 16.92 2.50 -6.18
CA ALA A 26 18.02 3.25 -6.79
C ALA A 26 19.17 3.53 -5.81
N GLU A 27 18.88 3.73 -4.52
CA GLU A 27 19.91 3.96 -3.50
C GLU A 27 20.65 2.68 -3.13
N LEU A 28 19.92 1.59 -2.89
CA LEU A 28 20.50 0.32 -2.43
C LEU A 28 21.04 -0.53 -3.59
N GLY A 29 20.55 -0.36 -4.81
CA GLY A 29 20.87 -1.20 -5.97
C GLY A 29 20.19 -2.59 -5.94
N TYR A 30 19.44 -2.85 -4.88
CA TYR A 30 18.60 -4.02 -4.62
C TYR A 30 17.51 -3.60 -3.62
N PRO A 31 16.45 -4.38 -3.35
CA PRO A 31 15.89 -5.48 -4.14
C PRO A 31 15.19 -4.96 -5.41
N SER A 32 14.47 -5.80 -6.15
CA SER A 32 13.55 -5.31 -7.20
C SER A 32 12.35 -4.57 -6.61
N GLU A 33 11.76 -3.63 -7.34
CA GLU A 33 10.61 -2.82 -6.90
C GLU A 33 9.46 -3.68 -6.34
N GLY A 34 9.12 -4.79 -7.02
CA GLY A 34 8.05 -5.69 -6.58
C GLY A 34 8.34 -6.44 -5.28
N ALA A 35 9.61 -6.79 -5.01
CA ALA A 35 10.00 -7.43 -3.76
C ALA A 35 9.88 -6.46 -2.59
N LEU A 36 10.32 -5.21 -2.78
CA LEU A 36 10.16 -4.16 -1.77
C LEU A 36 8.69 -3.86 -1.47
N VAL A 37 7.84 -3.79 -2.50
CA VAL A 37 6.38 -3.62 -2.34
C VAL A 37 5.80 -4.74 -1.48
N LYS A 38 6.17 -6.00 -1.75
CA LYS A 38 5.70 -7.14 -0.95
C LYS A 38 6.16 -7.01 0.51
N TRP A 39 7.43 -6.65 0.76
CA TRP A 39 7.97 -6.55 2.11
C TRP A 39 7.35 -5.42 2.92
N VAL A 40 7.15 -4.24 2.29
CA VAL A 40 6.47 -3.10 2.90
C VAL A 40 5.02 -3.47 3.25
N ARG A 41 4.30 -4.14 2.35
CA ARG A 41 2.90 -4.57 2.61
C ARG A 41 2.77 -5.59 3.74
N GLU A 42 3.82 -6.37 3.99
CA GLU A 42 3.89 -7.34 5.09
C GLU A 42 4.38 -6.70 6.40
N ASP A 43 4.89 -5.46 6.37
CA ASP A 43 5.38 -4.77 7.56
C ASP A 43 4.21 -4.16 8.36
N PRO A 44 4.16 -4.33 9.69
CA PRO A 44 3.06 -3.83 10.50
C PRO A 44 2.94 -2.29 10.52
N ARG A 45 4.01 -1.56 10.17
CA ARG A 45 3.98 -0.10 10.02
C ARG A 45 3.22 0.34 8.77
N TYR A 46 3.03 -0.56 7.81
CA TYR A 46 2.23 -0.28 6.62
C TYR A 46 0.75 -0.34 7.01
N THR A 47 0.18 0.82 7.30
CA THR A 47 -1.20 0.99 7.79
C THR A 47 -2.28 0.70 6.75
N GLY A 48 -1.93 0.04 5.64
CA GLY A 48 -2.91 -0.46 4.69
C GLY A 48 -3.81 0.66 4.15
N ALA A 49 -3.27 1.86 3.92
CA ALA A 49 -3.92 2.79 3.01
C ALA A 49 -3.84 2.12 1.63
N CYS A 50 -4.81 1.25 1.35
CA CYS A 50 -5.11 0.66 0.07
C CYS A 50 -5.29 1.82 -0.90
N ARG A 51 -4.18 2.31 -1.45
CA ARG A 51 -4.22 3.47 -2.34
C ARG A 51 -4.98 3.16 -3.62
N ARG A 52 -5.33 1.88 -3.86
CA ARG A 52 -6.24 1.38 -4.90
C ARG A 52 -6.75 -0.03 -4.59
N SER A 53 -7.84 -0.20 -3.84
CA SER A 53 -8.49 -1.52 -3.80
C SER A 53 -10.00 -1.39 -3.83
N TYR A 54 -10.53 -1.47 -5.05
CA TYR A 54 -11.85 -1.98 -5.41
C TYR A 54 -12.00 -3.44 -4.91
N THR A 55 -11.77 -3.71 -3.61
CA THR A 55 -12.07 -5.02 -3.02
C THR A 55 -13.55 -5.28 -3.27
N LEU A 56 -13.92 -6.55 -3.47
CA LEU A 56 -15.34 -6.90 -3.66
C LEU A 56 -16.18 -6.36 -2.50
N GLU A 57 -15.63 -6.40 -1.28
CA GLU A 57 -16.22 -5.80 -0.08
C GLU A 57 -16.43 -4.28 -0.18
N CYS A 58 -15.44 -3.54 -0.69
CA CYS A 58 -15.59 -2.10 -0.92
C CYS A 58 -16.67 -1.82 -1.97
N LYS A 59 -16.75 -2.63 -3.05
CA LYS A 59 -17.80 -2.49 -4.08
C LYS A 59 -19.18 -2.82 -3.52
N THR A 60 -19.31 -3.90 -2.75
CA THR A 60 -20.60 -4.32 -2.18
C THR A 60 -21.06 -3.36 -1.09
N ASN A 61 -20.14 -2.83 -0.28
CA ASN A 61 -20.47 -1.82 0.73
C ASN A 61 -20.87 -0.48 0.08
N ALA A 62 -20.12 -0.01 -0.92
CA ALA A 62 -20.46 1.17 -1.70
C ALA A 62 -21.81 1.04 -2.39
N ALA A 63 -22.09 -0.11 -3.04
CA ALA A 63 -23.37 -0.39 -3.69
C ALA A 63 -24.53 -0.42 -2.68
N ARG A 64 -24.36 -1.09 -1.53
CA ARG A 64 -25.37 -1.12 -0.45
C ARG A 64 -25.71 0.28 0.05
N ARG A 65 -24.71 1.15 0.21
CA ARG A 65 -24.91 2.53 0.67
C ARG A 65 -25.63 3.38 -0.38
N ALA A 66 -25.25 3.27 -1.65
CA ALA A 66 -25.91 3.98 -2.74
C ALA A 66 -27.38 3.55 -2.89
N LEU A 67 -27.68 2.25 -2.80
CA LEU A 67 -29.04 1.72 -2.80
C LEU A 67 -29.84 2.13 -1.55
N GLY A 68 -29.15 2.36 -0.42
CA GLY A 68 -29.72 2.91 0.82
C GLY A 68 -29.99 4.41 0.79
N GLY A 69 -29.76 5.09 -0.34
CA GLY A 69 -30.05 6.52 -0.52
C GLY A 69 -28.93 7.46 -0.10
N GLU A 70 -27.74 6.94 0.21
CA GLU A 70 -26.57 7.80 0.46
C GLU A 70 -26.15 8.51 -0.83
N PRO A 71 -25.79 9.81 -0.77
CA PRO A 71 -25.36 10.55 -1.94
C PRO A 71 -24.05 9.97 -2.48
N LEU A 72 -24.02 9.71 -3.79
CA LEU A 72 -22.86 9.12 -4.48
C LEU A 72 -21.56 9.90 -4.25
N ALA A 73 -21.65 11.22 -4.09
CA ALA A 73 -20.50 12.08 -3.76
C ALA A 73 -19.84 11.74 -2.41
N ARG A 74 -20.59 11.17 -1.44
CA ARG A 74 -20.07 10.71 -0.14
C ARG A 74 -19.48 9.31 -0.25
N VAL A 75 -20.09 8.44 -1.06
CA VAL A 75 -19.62 7.08 -1.33
C VAL A 75 -18.30 7.09 -2.10
N ALA A 76 -18.15 8.01 -3.06
CA ALA A 76 -16.95 8.13 -3.88
C ALA A 76 -15.71 8.68 -3.16
N ARG A 77 -15.86 9.27 -1.97
CA ARG A 77 -14.73 9.76 -1.15
C ARG A 77 -14.06 8.65 -0.34
N ASP A 78 -14.72 7.51 -0.22
CA ASP A 78 -14.35 6.38 0.64
C ASP A 78 -13.86 5.16 -0.17
N ALA A 79 -13.88 5.27 -1.51
CA ALA A 79 -13.46 4.26 -2.47
C ALA A 79 -12.16 4.64 -3.18
#